data_AF-A0A4S8KRK1-F1
#
_entry.id   AF-A0A4S8KRK1-F1
#
_cell.length_a   1.000
_cell.length_b   1.000
_cell.length_c   1.000
_cell.angle_alpha   90.00
_cell.angle_beta   90.00
_cell.angle_gamma   90.00
#
_symmetry.space_group_name_H-M   'P 1'
#
loop_
_entity.id
_entity.type
_entity.pdbx_description
1 polymer ?
#
loop_
_entity_poly.entity_id
_entity_poly.type
_entity_poly.pdbx_seq_one_letter_code
_entity_poly.pdbx_strand_id
1 'polypeptide(L)'
;MWLKRYLDFSTERPLWALLADTILATNVPSSERNIPVEIRINTYLQSWKTAMTIRSNQPPDLLRMIKVGQKYGLRIEGISFERNILREMPIWYHTQAAPKIRRLTNSRASKCLQNKHILTKVGEAEDLAAVLPVAIIEGRLVNEHTNNDHCECRDCIELRQSINCEHPHTCMLRAQELLDTLPEKWDPRAEQPEDHEYDLNNLQKERDEENFNYHLSTTGNISDIFRIFTDPDHKPINKVPTRKVVIANPRELSVVATDGSCIDNGQDTAIAGAGVFFGINDPKNQSIKIPKISGDTALTQSNQNAELLATKVAS
;
A
#
# COMPACT_ATOMS: atom_id res chain seq x y z
N MET A 1 -20.85 -0.83 -13.42
CA MET A 1 -20.59 -1.88 -12.40
C MET A 1 -20.62 -1.24 -11.01
N TRP A 2 -21.58 -1.60 -10.13
CA TRP A 2 -21.78 -0.96 -8.82
C TRP A 2 -20.58 -1.07 -7.88
N LEU A 3 -19.98 -2.26 -7.75
CA LEU A 3 -18.82 -2.49 -6.88
C LEU A 3 -17.63 -1.60 -7.25
N LYS A 4 -17.29 -1.45 -8.55
CA LYS A 4 -16.22 -0.54 -8.98
C LYS A 4 -16.47 0.90 -8.55
N ARG A 5 -17.71 1.38 -8.67
CA ARG A 5 -18.11 2.73 -8.26
C ARG A 5 -18.16 2.90 -6.73
N TYR A 6 -18.41 1.84 -5.97
CA TYR A 6 -18.35 1.86 -4.51
C TYR A 6 -16.91 2.02 -3.98
N LEU A 7 -15.97 1.37 -4.69
CA LEU A 7 -14.53 1.42 -4.41
C LEU A 7 -13.84 2.64 -5.03
N ASP A 8 -14.59 3.55 -5.63
CA ASP A 8 -14.09 4.85 -6.03
C ASP A 8 -13.92 5.73 -4.77
N PHE A 9 -12.72 6.21 -4.52
CA PHE A 9 -12.33 7.09 -3.41
C PHE A 9 -11.77 8.42 -3.94
N SER A 10 -11.89 8.68 -5.24
CA SER A 10 -11.53 9.95 -5.86
C SER A 10 -12.59 11.03 -5.59
N THR A 11 -12.38 12.23 -6.14
CA THR A 11 -13.36 13.32 -6.12
C THR A 11 -14.66 12.97 -6.86
N GLU A 12 -14.63 11.98 -7.75
CA GLU A 12 -15.80 11.48 -8.50
C GLU A 12 -16.60 10.41 -7.74
N ARG A 13 -16.23 10.14 -6.48
CA ARG A 13 -16.90 9.16 -5.63
C ARG A 13 -18.40 9.47 -5.54
N PRO A 14 -19.28 8.55 -5.96
CA PRO A 14 -20.69 8.84 -6.04
C PRO A 14 -21.33 8.91 -4.64
N LEU A 15 -22.27 9.84 -4.47
CA LEU A 15 -22.96 10.08 -3.19
C LEU A 15 -23.58 8.81 -2.58
N TRP A 16 -24.13 7.91 -3.41
CA TRP A 16 -24.71 6.66 -2.91
C TRP A 16 -23.66 5.75 -2.24
N ALA A 17 -22.38 5.83 -2.60
CA ALA A 17 -21.32 5.06 -1.97
C ALA A 17 -21.03 5.55 -0.55
N LEU A 18 -21.11 6.87 -0.32
CA LEU A 18 -21.02 7.47 1.02
C LEU A 18 -22.20 7.03 1.91
N LEU A 19 -23.40 6.99 1.33
CA LEU A 19 -24.58 6.44 2.01
C LEU A 19 -24.40 4.94 2.31
N ALA A 20 -23.83 4.18 1.37
CA ALA A 20 -23.55 2.76 1.57
C ALA A 20 -22.55 2.53 2.72
N ASP A 21 -21.45 3.29 2.79
CA ASP A 21 -20.50 3.24 3.92
C ASP A 21 -21.24 3.46 5.25
N THR A 22 -22.10 4.48 5.33
CA THR A 22 -22.88 4.82 6.53
C THR A 22 -23.83 3.67 6.94
N ILE A 23 -24.54 3.09 5.98
CA ILE A 23 -25.46 1.97 6.22
C ILE A 23 -24.68 0.74 6.71
N LEU A 24 -23.54 0.43 6.09
CA LEU A 24 -22.68 -0.69 6.45
C LEU A 24 -22.06 -0.51 7.84
N ALA A 25 -21.65 0.72 8.18
CA ALA A 25 -21.09 1.11 9.46
C ALA A 25 -22.13 1.07 10.59
N THR A 26 -23.39 1.37 10.31
CA THR A 26 -24.47 1.36 11.31
C THR A 26 -24.90 -0.08 11.65
N ASN A 27 -24.96 -0.94 10.64
CA ASN A 27 -25.49 -2.29 10.75
C ASN A 27 -24.36 -3.33 10.94
N VAL A 28 -23.87 -3.44 12.16
CA VAL A 28 -22.77 -4.36 12.54
C VAL A 28 -23.28 -5.54 13.39
N PRO A 29 -22.59 -6.70 13.39
CA PRO A 29 -22.91 -7.78 14.31
C PRO A 29 -22.58 -7.40 15.76
N SER A 30 -23.15 -8.13 16.72
CA SER A 30 -22.98 -7.86 18.15
C SER A 30 -21.52 -7.82 18.60
N SER A 31 -20.62 -8.57 17.95
CA SER A 31 -19.18 -8.59 18.24
C SER A 31 -18.48 -7.26 17.97
N GLU A 32 -19.06 -6.41 17.12
CA GLU A 32 -18.48 -5.14 16.69
C GLU A 32 -19.23 -3.93 17.30
N ARG A 33 -20.27 -4.17 18.10
CA ARG A 33 -21.15 -3.12 18.65
C ARG A 33 -20.42 -2.06 19.47
N ASN A 34 -19.32 -2.44 20.14
CA ASN A 34 -18.54 -1.55 21.00
C ASN A 34 -17.56 -0.63 20.24
N ILE A 35 -17.45 -0.77 18.93
CA ILE A 35 -16.62 0.11 18.09
C ILE A 35 -17.41 1.40 17.84
N PRO A 36 -16.90 2.61 18.10
CA PRO A 36 -17.61 3.84 17.74
C PRO A 36 -17.96 3.89 16.25
N VAL A 37 -19.12 4.44 15.89
CA VAL A 37 -19.58 4.47 14.49
C VAL A 37 -18.74 5.43 13.64
N GLU A 38 -18.21 6.47 14.27
CA GLU A 38 -17.43 7.55 13.70
C GLU A 38 -16.10 7.07 13.12
N ILE A 39 -15.57 5.95 13.62
CA ILE A 39 -14.33 5.34 13.13
C ILE A 39 -14.57 4.15 12.19
N ARG A 40 -15.83 3.82 11.88
CA ARG A 40 -16.20 2.77 10.93
C ARG A 40 -16.36 3.39 9.54
N ILE A 41 -15.25 3.46 8.80
CA ILE A 41 -15.17 4.15 7.50
C ILE A 41 -15.54 3.20 6.36
N ASN A 42 -14.80 2.10 6.18
CA ASN A 42 -15.04 1.18 5.07
C ASN A 42 -14.62 -0.25 5.38
N THR A 43 -15.47 -1.22 5.02
CA THR A 43 -15.29 -2.65 5.34
C THR A 43 -14.16 -3.35 4.57
N TYR A 44 -13.65 -2.76 3.50
CA TYR A 44 -12.52 -3.30 2.75
C TYR A 44 -11.17 -2.72 3.20
N LEU A 45 -11.18 -1.51 3.76
CA LEU A 45 -9.99 -0.84 4.29
C LEU A 45 -9.73 -1.16 5.77
N GLN A 46 -10.75 -1.63 6.49
CA GLN A 46 -10.69 -1.92 7.92
C GLN A 46 -11.14 -3.34 8.27
N SER A 47 -10.70 -3.81 9.43
CA SER A 47 -10.90 -5.17 9.95
C SER A 47 -12.19 -5.35 10.78
N TRP A 48 -12.94 -4.28 11.08
CA TRP A 48 -14.29 -4.42 11.64
C TRP A 48 -15.23 -5.05 10.62
N LYS A 49 -16.33 -5.64 11.09
CA LYS A 49 -17.25 -6.40 10.23
C LYS A 49 -18.62 -5.74 10.20
N THR A 50 -19.21 -5.72 9.02
CA THR A 50 -20.62 -5.37 8.84
C THR A 50 -21.48 -6.64 8.91
N ALA A 51 -22.78 -6.49 9.20
CA ALA A 51 -23.70 -7.62 9.20
C ALA A 51 -23.88 -8.18 7.78
N MET A 52 -23.82 -9.51 7.63
CA MET A 52 -23.86 -10.19 6.33
C MET A 52 -25.11 -11.06 6.11
N THR A 53 -26.04 -11.07 7.07
CA THR A 53 -27.21 -11.94 7.06
C THR A 53 -28.43 -11.24 6.46
N ILE A 54 -29.30 -11.98 5.80
CA ILE A 54 -30.55 -11.45 5.22
C ILE A 54 -31.52 -10.95 6.32
N ARG A 55 -31.36 -11.45 7.55
CA ARG A 55 -32.13 -11.00 8.74
C ARG A 55 -31.60 -9.70 9.35
N SER A 56 -30.46 -9.21 8.90
CA SER A 56 -29.98 -7.89 9.32
C SER A 56 -30.77 -6.80 8.61
N ASN A 57 -30.76 -5.58 9.16
CA ASN A 57 -31.37 -4.40 8.52
C ASN A 57 -30.54 -3.90 7.31
N GLN A 58 -29.71 -4.75 6.72
CA GLN A 58 -28.90 -4.40 5.57
C GLN A 58 -29.71 -4.49 4.28
N PRO A 59 -29.63 -3.47 3.40
CA PRO A 59 -30.24 -3.54 2.08
C PRO A 59 -29.72 -4.74 1.27
N PRO A 60 -30.61 -5.54 0.64
CA PRO A 60 -30.23 -6.72 -0.13
C PRO A 60 -29.18 -6.45 -1.22
N ASP A 61 -29.24 -5.28 -1.85
CA ASP A 61 -28.31 -4.89 -2.92
C ASP A 61 -26.89 -4.63 -2.40
N LEU A 62 -26.75 -3.98 -1.24
CA LEU A 62 -25.46 -3.79 -0.59
C LEU A 62 -24.86 -5.14 -0.15
N LEU A 63 -25.67 -6.01 0.45
CA LEU A 63 -25.23 -7.37 0.80
C LEU A 63 -24.75 -8.13 -0.43
N ARG A 64 -25.47 -8.03 -1.56
CA ARG A 64 -25.07 -8.69 -2.81
C ARG A 64 -23.76 -8.12 -3.33
N MET A 65 -23.58 -6.80 -3.29
CA MET A 65 -22.34 -6.14 -3.70
C MET A 65 -21.13 -6.61 -2.88
N ILE A 66 -21.25 -6.64 -1.55
CA ILE A 66 -20.17 -7.11 -0.67
C ILE A 66 -19.85 -8.59 -0.91
N LYS A 67 -20.89 -9.43 -1.04
CA LYS A 67 -20.74 -10.87 -1.34
C LYS A 67 -20.06 -11.12 -2.69
N VAL A 68 -20.34 -10.31 -3.71
CA VAL A 68 -19.64 -10.40 -5.00
C VAL A 68 -18.17 -10.08 -4.84
N GLY A 69 -17.82 -9.01 -4.10
CA GLY A 69 -16.42 -8.69 -3.80
C GLY A 69 -15.71 -9.86 -3.11
N GLN A 70 -16.32 -10.44 -2.07
CA GLN A 70 -15.77 -11.60 -1.36
C GLN A 70 -15.61 -12.84 -2.26
N LYS A 71 -16.63 -13.15 -3.08
CA LYS A 71 -16.62 -14.30 -4.00
C LYS A 71 -15.45 -14.26 -4.96
N TYR A 72 -15.10 -13.07 -5.45
CA TYR A 72 -14.01 -12.89 -6.42
C TYR A 72 -12.72 -12.39 -5.77
N GLY A 73 -12.53 -12.58 -4.46
CA GLY A 73 -11.27 -12.26 -3.80
C GLY A 73 -10.90 -10.77 -3.88
N LEU A 74 -11.86 -9.85 -3.77
CA LEU A 74 -11.57 -8.43 -3.68
C LEU A 74 -10.79 -8.13 -2.39
N ARG A 75 -9.60 -7.53 -2.54
CA ARG A 75 -8.78 -7.07 -1.41
C ARG A 75 -7.93 -5.86 -1.81
N ILE A 76 -7.32 -5.22 -0.81
CA ILE A 76 -6.24 -4.27 -1.05
C ILE A 76 -4.94 -5.06 -1.27
N GLU A 77 -4.26 -4.82 -2.39
CA GLU A 77 -3.09 -5.59 -2.82
C GLU A 77 -2.26 -4.81 -3.85
N GLY A 78 -0.94 -4.96 -3.76
CA GLY A 78 0.03 -4.30 -4.62
C GLY A 78 1.46 -4.66 -4.26
N ILE A 79 2.41 -4.33 -5.13
CA ILE A 79 3.84 -4.53 -4.86
C ILE A 79 4.30 -3.55 -3.77
N SER A 80 4.09 -2.25 -4.01
CA SER A 80 4.19 -1.14 -3.05
C SER A 80 3.17 -0.04 -3.41
N PHE A 81 3.06 0.98 -2.58
CA PHE A 81 2.12 2.09 -2.74
C PHE A 81 2.83 3.41 -2.45
N GLU A 82 2.42 4.48 -3.13
CA GLU A 82 2.93 5.82 -2.82
C GLU A 82 2.58 6.26 -1.39
N ARG A 83 3.43 7.08 -0.74
CA ARG A 83 3.19 7.59 0.62
C ARG A 83 1.85 8.30 0.76
N ASN A 84 1.40 9.02 -0.27
CA ASN A 84 0.08 9.67 -0.21
C ASN A 84 -1.05 8.66 0.01
N ILE A 85 -1.04 7.56 -0.74
CA ILE A 85 -2.03 6.48 -0.58
C ILE A 85 -1.94 5.88 0.82
N LEU A 86 -0.72 5.58 1.31
CA LEU A 86 -0.51 5.03 2.65
C LEU A 86 -1.07 5.97 3.74
N ARG A 87 -0.83 7.27 3.61
CA ARG A 87 -1.29 8.29 4.54
C ARG A 87 -2.80 8.50 4.51
N GLU A 88 -3.46 8.28 3.37
CA GLU A 88 -4.92 8.38 3.24
C GLU A 88 -5.68 7.19 3.84
N MET A 89 -5.02 6.06 4.09
CA MET A 89 -5.64 4.86 4.68
C MET A 89 -6.21 5.13 6.08
N PRO A 90 -7.28 4.43 6.48
CA PRO A 90 -7.83 4.55 7.83
C PRO A 90 -6.94 3.87 8.86
N ILE A 91 -6.53 4.60 9.91
CA ILE A 91 -5.63 4.04 10.93
C ILE A 91 -6.36 3.12 11.90
N TRP A 92 -7.56 3.49 12.37
CA TRP A 92 -8.33 2.65 13.28
C TRP A 92 -8.74 1.36 12.58
N TYR A 93 -8.51 0.22 13.22
CA TYR A 93 -8.85 -1.09 12.65
C TYR A 93 -8.26 -1.34 11.27
N HIS A 94 -7.16 -0.69 10.87
CA HIS A 94 -6.52 -0.87 9.56
C HIS A 94 -6.43 -2.36 9.18
N THR A 95 -6.86 -2.72 7.97
CA THR A 95 -7.08 -4.14 7.61
C THR A 95 -5.80 -4.99 7.60
N GLN A 96 -4.65 -4.36 7.35
CA GLN A 96 -3.34 -5.02 7.30
C GLN A 96 -2.53 -4.88 8.60
N ALA A 97 -3.06 -4.16 9.59
CA ALA A 97 -2.39 -4.00 10.86
C ALA A 97 -2.39 -5.30 11.68
N ALA A 98 -1.41 -5.45 12.56
CA ALA A 98 -1.36 -6.53 13.53
C ALA A 98 -2.65 -6.56 14.38
N PRO A 99 -3.19 -7.74 14.76
CA PRO A 99 -4.45 -7.86 15.51
C PRO A 99 -4.50 -7.06 16.82
N LYS A 100 -3.34 -6.71 17.40
CA LYS A 100 -3.20 -5.86 18.58
C LYS A 100 -3.88 -4.49 18.41
N ILE A 101 -4.03 -3.98 17.18
CA ILE A 101 -4.66 -2.68 16.90
C ILE A 101 -6.07 -2.57 17.48
N ARG A 102 -6.84 -3.68 17.51
CA ARG A 102 -8.21 -3.71 18.05
C ARG A 102 -8.26 -3.39 19.56
N ARG A 103 -7.16 -3.61 20.28
CA ARG A 103 -7.05 -3.34 21.72
C ARG A 103 -6.70 -1.87 22.00
N LEU A 104 -6.24 -1.13 20.99
CA LEU A 104 -5.81 0.26 21.12
C LEU A 104 -6.96 1.27 21.01
N THR A 105 -8.21 0.83 20.84
CA THR A 105 -9.36 1.72 20.56
C THR A 105 -9.95 2.40 21.80
N ASN A 106 -9.85 1.80 22.98
CA ASN A 106 -10.72 2.15 24.12
C ASN A 106 -10.04 2.93 25.27
N SER A 107 -8.75 3.24 25.16
CA SER A 107 -8.04 4.01 26.19
C SER A 107 -8.54 5.45 26.27
N ARG A 108 -8.24 6.18 27.36
CA ARG A 108 -8.57 7.62 27.47
C ARG A 108 -7.93 8.42 26.34
N ALA A 109 -6.66 8.14 26.04
CA ALA A 109 -5.95 8.75 24.93
C ALA A 109 -6.62 8.43 23.58
N SER A 110 -7.03 7.19 23.36
CA SER A 110 -7.73 6.78 22.14
C SER A 110 -9.07 7.49 21.96
N LYS A 111 -9.84 7.66 23.05
CA LYS A 111 -11.07 8.45 23.03
C LYS A 111 -10.81 9.92 22.76
N CYS A 112 -9.71 10.48 23.28
CA CYS A 112 -9.28 11.84 22.96
C CYS A 112 -8.93 11.97 21.48
N LEU A 113 -8.14 11.03 20.94
CA LEU A 113 -7.79 10.98 19.52
C LEU A 113 -9.03 10.90 18.62
N GLN A 114 -10.02 10.09 19.00
CA GLN A 114 -11.26 9.92 18.22
C GLN A 114 -12.17 11.14 18.29
N ASN A 115 -12.39 11.71 19.47
CA ASN A 115 -13.45 12.70 19.68
C ASN A 115 -12.96 14.15 19.62
N LYS A 116 -11.72 14.42 20.06
CA LYS A 116 -11.14 15.77 20.06
C LYS A 116 -10.25 15.98 18.83
N HIS A 117 -9.30 15.07 18.59
CA HIS A 117 -8.41 15.19 17.44
C HIS A 117 -9.07 14.77 16.12
N ILE A 118 -10.20 14.04 16.16
CA ILE A 118 -10.88 13.48 14.97
C ILE A 118 -9.89 12.68 14.10
N LEU A 119 -8.97 11.96 14.76
CA LEU A 119 -7.94 11.18 14.10
C LEU A 119 -8.59 9.97 13.43
N THR A 120 -8.50 9.90 12.10
CA THR A 120 -9.11 8.88 11.25
C THR A 120 -8.12 8.23 10.30
N LYS A 121 -7.09 8.96 9.85
CA LYS A 121 -6.14 8.54 8.82
C LYS A 121 -4.77 8.19 9.39
N VAL A 122 -4.00 7.40 8.65
CA VAL A 122 -2.61 7.06 8.96
C VAL A 122 -1.74 8.32 8.96
N GLY A 123 -1.90 9.22 7.98
CA GLY A 123 -1.11 10.45 7.90
C GLY A 123 -1.31 11.39 9.10
N GLU A 124 -2.53 11.47 9.64
CA GLU A 124 -2.82 12.26 10.85
C GLU A 124 -2.13 11.67 12.08
N ALA A 125 -2.07 10.33 12.18
CA ALA A 125 -1.34 9.66 13.24
C ALA A 125 0.18 9.86 13.09
N GLU A 126 0.69 9.80 11.87
CA GLU A 126 2.09 10.06 11.54
C GLU A 126 2.49 11.49 11.93
N ASP A 127 1.73 12.49 11.50
CA ASP A 127 1.99 13.89 11.80
C ASP A 127 1.98 14.16 13.31
N LEU A 128 1.01 13.56 14.04
CA LEU A 128 0.94 13.70 15.49
C LEU A 128 2.10 13.00 16.22
N ALA A 129 2.53 11.83 15.72
CA ALA A 129 3.63 11.07 16.32
C ALA A 129 5.01 11.67 16.00
N ALA A 130 5.14 12.42 14.90
CA ALA A 130 6.38 13.08 14.48
C ALA A 130 6.89 14.14 15.48
N VAL A 131 6.07 14.54 16.46
CA VAL A 131 6.45 15.43 17.57
C VAL A 131 7.25 14.70 18.66
N LEU A 132 7.24 13.37 18.71
CA LEU A 132 7.94 12.61 19.75
C LEU A 132 9.48 12.59 19.60
N PRO A 133 10.04 12.41 18.39
CA PRO A 133 11.49 12.37 18.22
C PRO A 133 12.11 13.75 18.48
N VAL A 134 13.16 13.79 19.30
CA VAL A 134 14.03 14.97 19.40
C VAL A 134 14.91 15.01 18.16
N ALA A 135 14.57 15.85 17.19
CA ALA A 135 15.42 16.09 16.03
C ALA A 135 16.48 17.16 16.37
N ILE A 136 17.75 16.84 16.10
CA ILE A 136 18.85 17.80 16.13
C ILE A 136 19.24 18.08 14.69
N ILE A 137 18.97 19.31 14.22
CA ILE A 137 19.42 19.79 12.90
C ILE A 137 20.46 20.87 13.15
N GLU A 138 21.65 20.71 12.56
CA GLU A 138 22.75 21.68 12.64
C GLU A 138 23.11 22.10 14.09
N GLY A 139 23.05 21.14 15.03
CA GLY A 139 23.37 21.38 16.44
C GLY A 139 22.29 22.13 17.24
N ARG A 140 21.11 22.38 16.67
CA ARG A 140 19.95 22.95 17.38
C ARG A 140 18.89 21.89 17.62
N LEU A 141 18.31 21.90 18.82
CA LEU A 141 17.09 21.15 19.13
C LEU A 141 15.96 21.74 18.28
N VAL A 142 15.49 20.99 17.29
CA VAL A 142 14.35 21.39 16.44
C VAL A 142 13.04 21.19 17.17
N ASN A 143 13.03 20.26 18.12
CA ASN A 143 11.87 19.96 18.93
C ASN A 143 12.28 19.84 20.41
N GLU A 144 11.82 20.79 21.22
CA GLU A 144 12.03 20.85 22.68
C GLU A 144 11.01 19.97 23.43
N HIS A 145 10.36 19.03 22.74
CA HIS A 145 9.38 18.14 23.33
C HIS A 145 9.97 17.34 24.50
N THR A 146 9.25 17.34 25.62
CA THR A 146 9.59 16.59 26.83
C THR A 146 8.59 15.46 27.02
N ASN A 147 9.04 14.31 27.50
CA ASN A 147 8.22 13.10 27.68
C ASN A 147 7.24 13.19 28.87
N ASN A 148 6.36 14.19 28.87
CA ASN A 148 5.28 14.37 29.84
C ASN A 148 4.16 15.24 29.26
N ASP A 149 2.95 15.15 29.82
CA ASP A 149 1.77 15.89 29.34
C ASP A 149 1.80 17.40 29.65
N HIS A 150 2.73 17.85 30.48
CA HIS A 150 2.95 19.26 30.83
C HIS A 150 4.01 19.92 29.94
N CYS A 151 4.47 19.24 28.88
CA CYS A 151 5.46 19.77 27.96
C CYS A 151 5.04 21.14 27.42
N GLU A 152 5.92 22.13 27.49
CA GLU A 152 5.70 23.51 27.02
C GLU A 152 6.17 23.75 25.58
N CYS A 153 6.44 22.69 24.80
CA CYS A 153 6.75 22.86 23.39
C CYS A 153 5.54 23.44 22.63
N ARG A 154 5.82 24.10 21.49
CA ARG A 154 4.80 24.76 20.66
C ARG A 154 3.64 23.83 20.34
N ASP A 155 3.92 22.61 19.88
CA ASP A 155 2.90 21.67 19.43
C ASP A 155 2.03 21.17 20.61
N CYS A 156 2.61 20.92 21.79
CA CYS A 156 1.83 20.58 22.98
C CYS A 156 0.95 21.73 23.48
N ILE A 157 1.46 22.97 23.44
CA ILE A 157 0.67 24.17 23.77
C ILE A 157 -0.49 24.33 22.81
N GLU A 158 -0.24 24.20 21.51
CA GLU A 158 -1.26 24.30 20.48
C GLU A 158 -2.35 23.24 20.69
N LEU A 159 -2.00 21.97 20.88
CA LEU A 159 -2.98 20.90 21.12
C LEU A 159 -3.84 21.14 22.37
N ARG A 160 -3.28 21.74 23.43
CA ARG A 160 -4.05 22.14 24.62
C ARG A 160 -4.99 23.30 24.34
N GLN A 161 -4.57 24.29 23.56
CA GLN A 161 -5.34 25.52 23.33
C GLN A 161 -6.40 25.37 22.23
N SER A 162 -6.07 24.72 21.12
CA SER A 162 -6.94 24.63 19.94
C SER A 162 -7.89 23.43 19.98
N ILE A 163 -7.40 22.27 20.44
CA ILE A 163 -8.15 21.00 20.45
C ILE A 163 -8.62 20.64 21.88
N ASN A 164 -8.22 21.41 22.89
CA ASN A 164 -8.51 21.14 24.30
C ASN A 164 -8.03 19.74 24.74
N CYS A 165 -6.86 19.30 24.26
CA CYS A 165 -6.25 18.02 24.62
C CYS A 165 -5.50 18.12 25.95
N GLU A 166 -6.03 17.51 27.01
CA GLU A 166 -5.44 17.56 28.36
C GLU A 166 -4.09 16.82 28.46
N HIS A 167 -3.87 15.82 27.62
CA HIS A 167 -2.71 14.93 27.67
C HIS A 167 -2.05 14.75 26.29
N PRO A 168 -1.40 15.80 25.74
CA PRO A 168 -0.87 15.76 24.37
C PRO A 168 0.17 14.66 24.17
N HIS A 169 1.15 14.54 25.07
CA HIS A 169 2.20 13.54 24.97
C HIS A 169 1.63 12.11 24.96
N THR A 170 0.68 11.83 25.86
CA THR A 170 -0.01 10.53 25.89
C THR A 170 -0.78 10.24 24.59
N CYS A 171 -1.38 11.26 23.97
CA CYS A 171 -2.05 11.12 22.67
C CYS A 171 -1.05 10.85 21.53
N MET A 172 0.09 11.54 21.52
CA MET A 172 1.18 11.29 20.56
C MET A 172 1.73 9.86 20.68
N LEU A 173 1.98 9.39 21.91
CA LEU A 173 2.40 7.99 22.15
C LEU A 173 1.33 7.01 21.67
N ARG A 174 0.04 7.32 21.87
CA ARG A 174 -1.05 6.45 21.39
C ARG A 174 -1.10 6.41 19.85
N ALA A 175 -0.84 7.53 19.17
CA ALA A 175 -0.74 7.58 17.72
C ALA A 175 0.45 6.75 17.21
N GLN A 176 1.61 6.89 17.86
CA GLN A 176 2.79 6.05 17.59
C GLN A 176 2.49 4.56 17.77
N GLU A 177 1.82 4.16 18.86
CA GLU A 177 1.43 2.76 19.09
C GLU A 177 0.49 2.21 17.99
N LEU A 178 -0.38 3.05 17.40
CA LEU A 178 -1.22 2.67 16.27
C LEU A 178 -0.39 2.42 15.02
N LEU A 179 0.53 3.33 14.71
CA LEU A 179 1.44 3.20 13.56
C LEU A 179 2.34 1.97 13.71
N ASP A 180 2.81 1.66 14.91
CA ASP A 180 3.63 0.47 15.22
C ASP A 180 2.86 -0.86 15.10
N THR A 181 1.59 -0.82 14.68
CA THR A 181 0.82 -2.00 14.28
C THR A 181 0.87 -2.25 12.78
N LEU A 182 1.26 -1.25 11.99
CA LEU A 182 1.35 -1.32 10.54
C LEU A 182 2.61 -2.10 10.15
N PRO A 183 2.50 -3.06 9.22
CA PRO A 183 3.68 -3.68 8.63
C PRO A 183 4.33 -2.74 7.60
N GLU A 184 5.61 -2.97 7.28
CA GLU A 184 6.45 -2.09 6.44
C GLU A 184 5.76 -1.61 5.14
N LYS A 185 5.08 -2.51 4.42
CA LYS A 185 4.38 -2.17 3.16
C LYS A 185 3.28 -1.11 3.34
N TRP A 186 2.72 -1.03 4.54
CA TRP A 186 1.58 -0.19 4.87
C TRP A 186 1.93 0.92 5.87
N ASP A 187 3.22 1.09 6.20
CA ASP A 187 3.71 2.10 7.13
C ASP A 187 4.41 3.23 6.35
N PRO A 188 3.85 4.46 6.33
CA PRO A 188 4.47 5.59 5.64
C PRO A 188 5.75 6.10 6.32
N ARG A 189 6.20 5.50 7.42
CA ARG A 189 7.51 5.80 8.03
C ARG A 189 8.61 4.86 7.52
N ALA A 190 8.24 3.74 6.91
CA ALA A 190 9.19 2.81 6.32
C ALA A 190 9.76 3.39 5.02
N GLU A 191 10.95 2.92 4.65
CA GLU A 191 11.53 3.15 3.32
C GLU A 191 10.63 2.49 2.26
N GLN A 192 10.24 3.25 1.24
CA GLN A 192 9.35 2.81 0.17
C GLN A 192 10.09 2.82 -1.18
N PRO A 193 9.67 2.03 -2.18
CA PRO A 193 10.34 2.00 -3.48
C PRO A 193 10.31 3.36 -4.19
N GLU A 194 9.26 4.15 -3.97
CA GLU A 194 9.16 5.52 -4.47
C GLU A 194 10.32 6.43 -4.05
N ASP A 195 10.97 6.18 -2.90
CA ASP A 195 12.12 6.98 -2.43
C ASP A 195 13.34 6.87 -3.37
N HIS A 196 13.37 5.81 -4.19
CA HIS A 196 14.47 5.47 -5.11
C HIS A 196 14.03 5.44 -6.58
N GLU A 197 12.77 5.77 -6.86
CA GLU A 197 12.21 5.77 -8.21
C GLU A 197 12.47 7.12 -8.88
N TYR A 198 13.10 7.09 -10.06
CA TYR A 198 13.30 8.32 -10.85
C TYR A 198 12.00 8.75 -11.50
N ASP A 199 11.79 10.07 -11.58
CA ASP A 199 10.72 10.64 -12.37
C ASP A 199 10.99 10.41 -13.87
N LEU A 200 10.22 9.47 -14.45
CA LEU A 200 10.32 9.06 -15.84
C LEU A 200 9.88 10.16 -16.81
N ASN A 201 9.18 11.21 -16.34
CA ASN A 201 8.81 12.35 -17.19
C ASN A 201 10.03 13.19 -17.59
N ASN A 202 11.14 13.07 -16.87
CA ASN A 202 12.39 13.74 -17.20
C ASN A 202 13.22 12.99 -18.26
N LEU A 203 12.81 11.79 -18.68
CA LEU A 203 13.45 11.06 -19.77
C LEU A 203 13.00 11.65 -21.10
N GLN A 204 13.92 12.31 -21.81
CA GLN A 204 13.69 12.73 -23.18
C GLN A 204 13.43 11.50 -24.05
N LYS A 205 12.27 11.49 -24.73
CA LYS A 205 11.97 10.48 -25.75
C LYS A 205 12.65 10.88 -27.05
N GLU A 206 13.41 9.99 -27.66
CA GLU A 206 13.68 10.10 -29.09
C GLU A 206 12.45 9.61 -29.89
N ARG A 207 12.43 9.85 -31.21
CA ARG A 207 11.25 9.52 -32.04
C ARG A 207 10.96 8.02 -31.97
N ASP A 208 9.69 7.68 -31.75
CA ASP A 208 9.11 6.33 -31.73
C ASP A 208 9.50 5.43 -30.53
N GLU A 209 10.04 6.01 -29.45
CA GLU A 209 10.34 5.28 -28.21
C GLU A 209 9.20 5.33 -27.17
N GLU A 210 8.92 4.19 -26.53
CA GLU A 210 8.07 4.10 -25.35
C GLU A 210 8.91 3.87 -24.09
N ASN A 211 8.81 4.77 -23.12
CA ASN A 211 9.44 4.58 -21.82
C ASN A 211 8.72 3.47 -21.06
N PHE A 212 9.42 2.37 -20.78
CA PHE A 212 8.93 1.35 -19.88
C PHE A 212 8.85 1.90 -18.46
N ASN A 213 7.64 1.93 -17.89
CA ASN A 213 7.46 2.29 -16.49
C ASN A 213 7.85 1.12 -15.59
N TYR A 214 9.03 1.22 -14.97
CA TYR A 214 9.54 0.23 -14.03
C TYR A 214 9.15 0.50 -12.56
N HIS A 215 8.35 1.54 -12.28
CA HIS A 215 7.92 1.85 -10.92
C HIS A 215 7.14 0.67 -10.32
N LEU A 216 7.53 0.30 -9.12
CA LEU A 216 6.89 -0.74 -8.31
C LEU A 216 5.71 -0.17 -7.53
N SER A 217 5.78 1.13 -7.25
CA SER A 217 4.78 1.85 -6.47
C SER A 217 3.50 2.05 -7.27
N THR A 218 2.38 1.63 -6.69
CA THR A 218 1.06 1.98 -7.20
C THR A 218 0.83 3.46 -6.92
N THR A 219 0.59 4.23 -7.99
CA THR A 219 0.35 5.67 -7.96
C THR A 219 -1.15 5.99 -8.00
N GLY A 220 -1.56 7.16 -7.52
CA GLY A 220 -2.94 7.63 -7.62
C GLY A 220 -3.61 7.81 -6.27
N ASN A 221 -4.76 7.16 -6.05
CA ASN A 221 -5.52 7.26 -4.80
C ASN A 221 -5.89 5.87 -4.23
N ILE A 222 -6.61 5.83 -3.12
CA ILE A 222 -7.02 4.58 -2.45
C ILE A 222 -7.73 3.60 -3.40
N SER A 223 -8.47 4.07 -4.42
CA SER A 223 -9.11 3.18 -5.40
C SER A 223 -8.13 2.28 -6.14
N ASP A 224 -6.91 2.75 -6.35
CA ASP A 224 -5.90 2.10 -7.17
C ASP A 224 -5.23 0.92 -6.44
N ILE A 225 -5.48 0.73 -5.14
CA ILE A 225 -4.95 -0.40 -4.36
C ILE A 225 -5.85 -1.64 -4.40
N PHE A 226 -7.09 -1.52 -4.89
CA PHE A 226 -8.00 -2.65 -4.94
C PHE A 226 -7.64 -3.61 -6.07
N ARG A 227 -7.59 -4.91 -5.77
CA ARG A 227 -7.44 -6.00 -6.74
C ARG A 227 -8.58 -6.99 -6.57
N ILE A 228 -9.10 -7.47 -7.69
CA ILE A 228 -10.15 -8.49 -7.77
C ILE A 228 -9.64 -9.66 -8.61
N PHE A 229 -10.31 -10.81 -8.50
CA PHE A 229 -9.86 -12.09 -9.03
C PHE A 229 -8.53 -12.53 -8.41
N THR A 230 -8.35 -12.23 -7.12
CA THR A 230 -7.19 -12.70 -6.36
C THR A 230 -7.45 -14.08 -5.80
N ASP A 231 -6.38 -14.86 -5.65
CA ASP A 231 -6.43 -16.17 -5.00
C ASP A 231 -6.76 -16.01 -3.51
N PRO A 232 -7.89 -16.58 -3.02
CA PRO A 232 -8.28 -16.52 -1.61
C PRO A 232 -7.27 -17.15 -0.66
N ASP A 233 -6.48 -18.13 -1.12
CA ASP A 233 -5.49 -18.84 -0.32
C ASP A 233 -4.12 -18.13 -0.30
N HIS A 234 -3.93 -17.16 -1.19
CA HIS A 234 -2.73 -16.33 -1.19
C HIS A 234 -2.68 -15.42 0.04
N LYS A 235 -1.57 -15.51 0.78
CA LYS A 235 -1.27 -14.61 1.90
C LYS A 235 -0.51 -13.39 1.37
N PRO A 236 -1.09 -12.17 1.47
CA PRO A 236 -0.40 -10.96 1.04
C PRO A 236 0.96 -10.82 1.71
N ILE A 237 1.97 -10.44 0.92
CA ILE A 237 3.31 -10.16 1.42
C ILE A 237 3.30 -8.74 1.98
N ASN A 238 3.50 -8.57 3.29
CA ASN A 238 3.45 -7.24 3.93
C ASN A 238 4.85 -6.63 4.17
N LYS A 239 5.81 -7.00 3.33
CA LYS A 239 7.16 -6.42 3.30
C LYS A 239 7.30 -5.50 2.09
N VAL A 240 8.13 -4.48 2.22
CA VAL A 240 8.53 -3.65 1.08
C VAL A 240 9.54 -4.43 0.24
N PRO A 241 9.41 -4.48 -1.10
CA PRO A 241 10.44 -5.07 -1.94
C PRO A 241 11.72 -4.24 -1.87
N THR A 242 12.84 -4.88 -1.53
CA THR A 242 14.15 -4.22 -1.59
C THR A 242 14.59 -4.07 -3.04
N ARG A 243 14.58 -2.84 -3.55
CA ARG A 243 15.19 -2.55 -4.84
C ARG A 243 16.69 -2.34 -4.64
N LYS A 244 17.51 -3.33 -5.03
CA LYS A 244 18.97 -3.14 -5.12
C LYS A 244 19.28 -2.35 -6.39
N VAL A 245 19.05 -1.03 -6.37
CA VAL A 245 19.54 -0.18 -7.46
C VAL A 245 20.99 0.16 -7.17
N VAL A 246 21.92 -0.62 -7.72
CA VAL A 246 23.33 -0.21 -7.76
C VAL A 246 23.47 0.70 -8.98
N ILE A 247 23.28 2.01 -8.78
CA ILE A 247 23.51 2.98 -9.85
C ILE A 247 25.02 3.20 -9.95
N ALA A 248 25.68 2.34 -10.71
CA ALA A 248 27.01 2.64 -11.22
C ALA A 248 26.85 3.67 -12.35
N ASN A 249 26.83 4.96 -12.00
CA ASN A 249 26.69 6.11 -12.91
C ASN A 249 25.40 6.17 -13.77
N PRO A 250 24.46 7.10 -13.48
CA PRO A 250 23.23 7.28 -14.26
C PRO A 250 23.44 7.86 -15.68
N ARG A 251 24.66 7.83 -16.24
CA ARG A 251 25.02 8.50 -17.50
C ARG A 251 25.50 7.59 -18.62
N GLU A 252 25.71 6.30 -18.40
CA GLU A 252 25.98 5.35 -19.49
C GLU A 252 24.71 4.61 -19.88
N LEU A 253 23.90 5.23 -20.74
CA LEU A 253 22.85 4.52 -21.45
C LEU A 253 23.53 3.55 -22.44
N SER A 254 23.24 2.26 -22.32
CA SER A 254 23.66 1.24 -23.27
C SER A 254 22.46 0.80 -24.10
N VAL A 255 22.61 0.83 -25.43
CA VAL A 255 21.60 0.24 -26.33
C VAL A 255 21.81 -1.27 -26.35
N VAL A 256 20.77 -2.02 -26.06
CA VAL A 256 20.79 -3.49 -26.03
C VAL A 256 19.58 -4.00 -26.80
N ALA A 257 19.80 -4.94 -27.71
CA ALA A 257 18.73 -5.69 -28.34
C ALA A 257 18.52 -6.99 -27.58
N THR A 258 17.27 -7.27 -27.19
CA THR A 258 16.85 -8.51 -26.54
C THR A 258 15.84 -9.23 -27.44
N ASP A 259 15.87 -10.55 -27.45
CA ASP A 259 14.89 -11.36 -28.19
C ASP A 259 14.64 -12.69 -27.45
N GLY A 260 13.39 -13.14 -27.46
CA GLY A 260 12.95 -14.40 -26.89
C GLY A 260 12.34 -15.32 -27.94
N SER A 261 12.85 -16.54 -28.06
CA SER A 261 12.35 -17.50 -29.04
C SER A 261 11.99 -18.83 -28.39
N CYS A 262 10.96 -19.48 -28.92
CA CYS A 262 10.52 -20.81 -28.51
C CYS A 262 10.14 -21.65 -29.73
N ILE A 263 10.75 -22.82 -29.82
CA ILE A 263 10.33 -23.88 -30.74
C ILE A 263 9.15 -24.60 -30.09
N ASP A 264 8.15 -24.99 -30.90
CA ASP A 264 6.93 -25.69 -30.47
C ASP A 264 6.18 -24.99 -29.33
N ASN A 265 6.15 -23.65 -29.35
CA ASN A 265 5.51 -22.86 -28.30
C ASN A 265 4.05 -23.29 -28.05
N GLY A 266 3.71 -23.56 -26.79
CA GLY A 266 2.40 -24.07 -26.39
C GLY A 266 2.22 -25.59 -26.45
N GLN A 267 3.27 -26.34 -26.84
CA GLN A 267 3.29 -27.80 -26.82
C GLN A 267 4.18 -28.35 -25.70
N ASP A 268 4.02 -29.62 -25.36
CA ASP A 268 4.85 -30.30 -24.33
C ASP A 268 6.33 -30.44 -24.75
N THR A 269 6.61 -30.35 -26.06
CA THR A 269 7.97 -30.37 -26.63
C THR A 269 8.63 -29.01 -26.67
N ALA A 270 7.97 -27.96 -26.15
CA ALA A 270 8.46 -26.59 -26.22
C ALA A 270 9.87 -26.44 -25.65
N ILE A 271 10.72 -25.68 -26.37
CA ILE A 271 12.06 -25.32 -25.94
C ILE A 271 12.27 -23.85 -26.22
N ALA A 272 12.53 -23.08 -25.15
CA ALA A 272 12.69 -21.64 -25.23
C ALA A 272 14.13 -21.19 -24.94
N GLY A 273 14.52 -20.06 -25.52
CA GLY A 273 15.83 -19.43 -25.31
C GLY A 273 15.77 -17.92 -25.51
N ALA A 274 16.65 -17.22 -24.83
CA ALA A 274 16.78 -15.77 -24.77
C ALA A 274 18.10 -15.33 -25.40
N GLY A 275 18.07 -14.26 -26.18
CA GLY A 275 19.24 -13.62 -26.77
C GLY A 275 19.40 -12.19 -26.26
N VAL A 276 20.64 -11.78 -26.02
CA VAL A 276 21.01 -10.41 -25.64
C VAL A 276 22.19 -9.96 -26.50
N PHE A 277 22.07 -8.80 -27.15
CA PHE A 277 23.05 -8.26 -28.08
C PHE A 277 23.35 -6.78 -27.78
N PHE A 278 24.59 -6.50 -27.37
CA PHE A 278 25.13 -5.17 -27.10
C PHE A 278 25.89 -4.57 -28.30
N GLY A 279 26.35 -5.41 -29.23
CA GLY A 279 27.12 -4.97 -30.39
C GLY A 279 27.99 -6.07 -30.98
N ILE A 280 28.59 -5.84 -32.15
CA ILE A 280 29.48 -6.81 -32.79
C ILE A 280 30.68 -7.09 -31.87
N ASN A 281 30.90 -8.37 -31.55
CA ASN A 281 31.98 -8.84 -30.68
C ASN A 281 31.97 -8.30 -29.24
N ASP A 282 30.84 -7.75 -28.77
CA ASP A 282 30.72 -7.36 -27.36
C ASP A 282 30.73 -8.63 -26.48
N PRO A 283 31.64 -8.74 -25.49
CA PRO A 283 31.74 -9.92 -24.63
C PRO A 283 30.50 -10.15 -23.75
N LYS A 284 29.62 -9.15 -23.62
CA LYS A 284 28.34 -9.27 -22.90
C LYS A 284 27.23 -9.89 -23.75
N ASN A 285 27.43 -10.10 -25.06
CA ASN A 285 26.46 -10.81 -25.89
C ASN A 285 26.23 -12.23 -25.38
N GLN A 286 24.97 -12.62 -25.22
CA GLN A 286 24.61 -13.91 -24.63
C GLN A 286 23.45 -14.58 -25.37
N SER A 287 23.47 -15.90 -25.41
CA SER A 287 22.35 -16.74 -25.83
C SER A 287 22.13 -17.80 -24.75
N ILE A 288 20.97 -17.76 -24.11
CA ILE A 288 20.67 -18.53 -22.90
C ILE A 288 19.45 -19.40 -23.16
N LYS A 289 19.57 -20.69 -22.88
CA LYS A 289 18.41 -21.59 -22.89
C LYS A 289 17.63 -21.42 -21.59
N ILE A 290 16.30 -21.34 -21.66
CA ILE A 290 15.49 -21.35 -20.43
C ILE A 290 15.63 -22.72 -19.77
N PRO A 291 16.09 -22.80 -18.50
CA PRO A 291 16.13 -24.08 -17.82
C PRO A 291 14.71 -24.60 -17.60
N LYS A 292 14.48 -25.90 -17.76
CA LYS A 292 13.16 -26.50 -17.51
C LYS A 292 12.74 -26.42 -16.04
N ILE A 293 13.72 -26.29 -15.13
CA ILE A 293 13.54 -26.28 -13.68
C ILE A 293 14.51 -25.25 -13.08
N SER A 294 14.05 -24.45 -12.12
CA SER A 294 14.89 -23.58 -11.29
C SER A 294 14.53 -23.79 -9.81
N GLY A 295 15.46 -24.37 -9.05
CA GLY A 295 15.15 -24.91 -7.72
C GLY A 295 14.07 -25.98 -7.81
N ASP A 296 12.98 -25.82 -7.06
CA ASP A 296 11.82 -26.73 -7.08
C ASP A 296 10.71 -26.27 -8.04
N THR A 297 10.95 -25.20 -8.81
CA THR A 297 9.93 -24.61 -9.69
C THR A 297 10.16 -25.05 -11.14
N ALA A 298 9.15 -25.69 -11.73
CA ALA A 298 9.13 -25.95 -13.16
C ALA A 298 8.88 -24.64 -13.92
N LEU A 299 9.74 -24.33 -14.89
CA LEU A 299 9.62 -23.14 -15.72
C LEU A 299 9.00 -23.49 -17.06
N THR A 300 7.86 -22.86 -17.36
CA THR A 300 7.20 -23.01 -18.65
C THR A 300 8.14 -22.60 -19.78
N GLN A 301 8.25 -23.44 -20.80
CA GLN A 301 9.00 -23.14 -22.00
C GLN A 301 8.08 -22.37 -22.95
N SER A 302 8.27 -21.06 -23.05
CA SER A 302 7.43 -20.20 -23.89
C SER A 302 8.20 -18.97 -24.38
N ASN A 303 7.69 -18.34 -25.45
CA ASN A 303 8.23 -17.06 -25.93
C ASN A 303 8.22 -16.01 -24.81
N GLN A 304 7.13 -15.91 -24.04
CA GLN A 304 6.98 -14.88 -23.00
C GLN A 304 8.03 -15.02 -21.89
N ASN A 305 8.33 -16.24 -21.47
CA ASN A 305 9.38 -16.47 -20.48
C ASN A 305 10.78 -16.18 -21.05
N ALA A 306 10.99 -16.40 -22.36
CA ALA A 306 12.24 -16.10 -23.02
C ALA A 306 12.51 -14.59 -23.08
N GLU A 307 11.50 -13.81 -23.46
CA GLU A 307 11.59 -12.34 -23.48
C GLU A 307 11.90 -11.75 -22.11
N LEU A 308 11.21 -12.26 -21.07
CA LEU A 308 11.47 -11.85 -19.69
C LEU A 308 12.89 -12.18 -19.23
N LEU A 309 13.40 -13.37 -19.59
CA LEU A 309 14.78 -13.75 -19.26
C LEU A 309 15.80 -12.89 -20.02
N ALA A 310 15.56 -12.61 -21.31
CA ALA A 310 16.43 -11.75 -22.12
C ALA A 310 16.55 -10.35 -21.49
N THR A 311 15.41 -9.76 -21.11
CA THR A 311 15.35 -8.46 -20.43
C THR A 311 16.09 -8.51 -19.08
N LYS A 312 15.89 -9.58 -18.29
CA LYS A 312 16.49 -9.72 -16.97
C LYS A 312 18.01 -9.89 -17.00
N VAL A 313 18.55 -10.50 -18.06
CA VAL A 313 19.98 -10.70 -18.24
C VAL A 313 20.66 -9.46 -18.81
N ALA A 314 19.93 -8.68 -19.60
CA ALA A 314 20.41 -7.39 -20.12
C ALA A 314 20.56 -6.32 -19.03
N SER A 315 19.76 -6.38 -17.96
CA SER A 315 19.73 -5.45 -16.81
C SER A 315 20.79 -5.74 -15.74
#